data_AF-A0A1Q7V9C9-F1
#
_entry.id   AF-A0A1Q7V9C9-F1
#
_cell.length_a   1.000
_cell.length_b   1.000
_cell.length_c   1.000
_cell.angle_alpha   90.00
_cell.angle_beta   90.00
_cell.angle_gamma   90.00
#
_symmetry.space_group_name_H-M   'P 1'
#
loop_
_entity.id
_entity.type
_entity.pdbx_description
1 polymer ?
#
loop_
_entity_poly.entity_id
_entity_poly.type
_entity_poly.pdbx_seq_one_letter_code
_entity_poly.pdbx_strand_id
1 'polypeptide(L)'
;QDEIRDLIAYARDRGIRVVPEFDMPGHSTAWFVGHPELASGKGPYEIERRWGVFDPAMDPTNERVYKFLDEFIGEMARIFPDHYFHIGGDEVNGKEWDANPKIQAFMKAQGIKNNEALQAYFSGRVQKLVVKHGKVVIGWDEVLVRGVPKDIVIQSWRGQASLAQAAKQSYRGILSNGYYLDLGWPAARHYAVDPMSGDAANLSAEEKQRILGGESCMWAEYVSPENLDSRIWPRNAVIAERLWSPQEVRDPASMYARLDFVSARLEWLGLTHRTVMRHMLQRLAGSASRAEFAALRTLADAVEPVKEYTRERTAPAEPTSATPMNRLVDAVPLESDAARRFGELVDQFLSSSCRDAASEAQLGVQLTAWRDNDAILQPLAQRSFLVKEVAANSQDLSALGTAALAALDAIAKGQPAPDTWKAQQLATLEQMKKPKAQLLMIPAPAVQKLIEAAAGGGPCSGSKP
;
A
#
# COMPACT_ATOMS: atom_id res chain seq x y z
N GLN A 1 -14.62 -8.27 -23.94
CA GLN A 1 -16.00 -8.06 -23.42
C GLN A 1 -16.58 -9.34 -22.82
N ASP A 2 -16.48 -10.49 -23.50
CA ASP A 2 -17.02 -11.75 -22.95
C ASP A 2 -16.36 -12.17 -21.65
N GLU A 3 -15.04 -12.05 -21.53
CA GLU A 3 -14.32 -12.27 -20.27
C GLU A 3 -14.82 -11.37 -19.14
N ILE A 4 -15.17 -10.12 -19.44
CA ILE A 4 -15.75 -9.19 -18.46
C ILE A 4 -17.14 -9.65 -18.03
N ARG A 5 -17.98 -10.11 -18.98
CA ARG A 5 -19.31 -10.64 -18.66
C ARG A 5 -19.22 -11.88 -17.78
N ASP A 6 -18.25 -12.76 -18.05
CA ASP A 6 -17.96 -13.94 -17.25
C ASP A 6 -17.49 -13.55 -15.83
N LEU A 7 -16.55 -12.60 -15.72
CA LEU A 7 -16.11 -12.06 -14.42
C LEU A 7 -17.27 -11.47 -13.61
N ILE A 8 -18.15 -10.69 -14.23
CA ILE A 8 -19.34 -10.12 -13.58
C ILE A 8 -20.28 -11.22 -13.10
N ALA A 9 -20.51 -12.26 -13.91
CA ALA A 9 -21.34 -13.39 -13.52
C ALA A 9 -20.73 -14.15 -12.33
N TYR A 10 -19.42 -14.39 -12.36
CA TYR A 10 -18.67 -15.03 -11.29
C TYR A 10 -18.70 -14.23 -9.97
N ALA A 11 -18.55 -12.90 -10.05
CA ALA A 11 -18.67 -11.99 -8.92
C ALA A 11 -20.09 -11.98 -8.34
N ARG A 12 -21.11 -11.92 -9.21
CA ARG A 12 -22.52 -11.93 -8.80
C ARG A 12 -22.91 -13.22 -8.06
N ASP A 13 -22.40 -14.37 -8.50
CA ASP A 13 -22.58 -15.67 -7.82
C ASP A 13 -22.05 -15.65 -6.37
N ARG A 14 -21.12 -14.74 -6.06
CA ARG A 14 -20.55 -14.52 -4.72
C ARG A 14 -21.13 -13.31 -3.98
N GLY A 15 -22.19 -12.69 -4.51
CA GLY A 15 -22.78 -11.47 -3.93
C GLY A 15 -21.90 -10.23 -4.06
N ILE A 16 -20.93 -10.23 -4.98
CA ILE A 16 -20.02 -9.12 -5.24
C ILE A 16 -20.54 -8.29 -6.42
N ARG A 17 -20.56 -6.97 -6.23
CA ARG A 17 -20.89 -5.99 -7.28
C ARG A 17 -19.61 -5.56 -7.97
N VAL A 18 -19.62 -5.51 -9.31
CA VAL A 18 -18.49 -5.00 -10.10
C VAL A 18 -18.84 -3.61 -10.60
N VAL A 19 -18.17 -2.60 -10.07
CA VAL A 19 -18.32 -1.20 -10.49
C VAL A 19 -17.13 -0.87 -11.40
N PRO A 20 -17.35 -0.51 -12.67
CA PRO A 20 -16.26 -0.14 -13.55
C PRO A 20 -15.76 1.27 -13.24
N GLU A 21 -14.46 1.48 -13.44
CA GLU A 21 -13.85 2.80 -13.52
C GLU A 21 -13.25 3.06 -14.89
N PHE A 22 -13.58 4.22 -15.45
CA PHE A 22 -12.90 4.78 -16.61
C PHE A 22 -12.52 6.21 -16.26
N ASP A 23 -11.26 6.39 -15.89
CA ASP A 23 -10.77 7.66 -15.33
C ASP A 23 -10.64 8.75 -16.40
N MET A 24 -11.20 9.91 -16.10
CA MET A 24 -11.31 11.08 -16.96
C MET A 24 -11.41 12.36 -16.12
N PRO A 25 -10.90 13.52 -16.60
CA PRO A 25 -10.22 13.73 -17.87
C PRO A 25 -8.70 13.50 -17.82
N GLY A 26 -8.13 13.32 -16.61
CA GLY A 26 -6.74 12.94 -16.37
C GLY A 26 -6.50 11.46 -16.68
N HIS A 27 -5.28 10.97 -16.43
CA HIS A 27 -4.88 9.56 -16.59
C HIS A 27 -5.32 8.89 -17.91
N SER A 28 -5.52 9.70 -18.96
CA SER A 28 -6.16 9.30 -20.21
C SER A 28 -5.17 9.15 -21.37
N THR A 29 -3.86 9.21 -21.12
CA THR A 29 -2.83 9.15 -22.18
C THR A 29 -2.99 7.94 -23.10
N ALA A 30 -3.38 6.78 -22.54
CA ALA A 30 -3.62 5.56 -23.31
C ALA A 30 -4.74 5.72 -24.36
N TRP A 31 -5.74 6.56 -24.10
CA TRP A 31 -6.82 6.85 -25.04
C TRP A 31 -6.31 7.69 -26.21
N PHE A 32 -5.40 8.63 -25.93
CA PHE A 32 -4.87 9.56 -26.92
C PHE A 32 -3.91 8.92 -27.92
N VAL A 33 -3.41 7.71 -27.64
CA VAL A 33 -2.66 6.90 -28.62
C VAL A 33 -3.55 6.52 -29.80
N GLY A 34 -4.78 6.08 -29.54
CA GLY A 34 -5.76 5.71 -30.58
C GLY A 34 -6.63 6.88 -31.04
N HIS A 35 -6.87 7.84 -30.14
CA HIS A 35 -7.77 8.97 -30.32
C HIS A 35 -7.12 10.30 -29.90
N PRO A 36 -6.04 10.73 -30.58
CA PRO A 36 -5.32 11.97 -30.24
C PRO A 36 -6.21 13.21 -30.37
N GLU A 37 -7.29 13.14 -31.15
CA GLU A 37 -8.27 14.22 -31.30
C GLU A 37 -9.08 14.53 -30.04
N LEU A 38 -9.01 13.69 -28.99
CA LEU A 38 -9.68 13.90 -27.71
C LEU A 38 -8.85 14.71 -26.72
N ALA A 39 -7.54 14.82 -26.95
CA ALA A 39 -6.61 15.43 -26.01
C ALA A 39 -6.57 16.96 -26.09
N SER A 40 -6.10 17.59 -25.01
CA SER A 40 -5.91 19.04 -24.91
C SER A 40 -4.60 19.49 -25.57
N GLY A 41 -3.59 18.63 -25.59
CA GLY A 41 -2.32 18.85 -26.27
C GLY A 41 -2.32 18.43 -27.75
N LYS A 42 -1.15 18.54 -28.38
CA LYS A 42 -0.95 18.16 -29.80
C LYS A 42 -0.38 16.76 -30.00
N GLY A 43 -0.03 16.07 -28.92
CA GLY A 43 0.77 14.83 -28.98
C GLY A 43 2.18 15.06 -29.56
N PRO A 44 2.83 14.00 -30.09
CA PRO A 44 2.35 12.63 -30.16
C PRO A 44 2.15 12.01 -28.77
N TYR A 45 1.30 10.97 -28.69
CA TYR A 45 1.03 10.24 -27.47
C TYR A 45 1.53 8.81 -27.59
N GLU A 46 2.13 8.31 -26.51
CA GLU A 46 2.56 6.92 -26.37
C GLU A 46 1.97 6.34 -25.08
N ILE A 47 1.92 5.02 -24.98
CA ILE A 47 1.52 4.37 -23.73
C ILE A 47 2.54 4.74 -22.67
N GLU A 48 2.09 5.39 -21.61
CA GLU A 48 2.97 5.73 -20.49
C GLU A 48 3.57 4.46 -19.90
N ARG A 49 4.90 4.46 -19.85
CA ARG A 49 5.65 3.35 -19.25
C ARG A 49 6.15 3.69 -17.87
N ARG A 50 6.09 4.96 -17.47
CA ARG A 50 6.54 5.47 -16.17
C ARG A 50 5.34 5.66 -15.25
N TRP A 51 5.62 5.99 -13.99
CA TRP A 51 4.62 6.20 -12.96
C TRP A 51 4.49 7.69 -12.62
N GLY A 52 3.32 8.07 -12.10
CA GLY A 52 3.05 9.41 -11.61
C GLY A 52 1.99 10.16 -12.40
N VAL A 53 1.93 11.47 -12.16
CA VAL A 53 0.94 12.36 -12.73
C VAL A 53 1.43 12.93 -14.06
N PHE A 54 0.72 12.63 -15.13
CA PHE A 54 1.08 13.08 -16.48
C PHE A 54 0.26 14.31 -16.91
N ASP A 55 0.86 15.11 -17.79
CA ASP A 55 0.27 16.35 -18.31
C ASP A 55 -0.94 16.13 -19.26
N PRO A 56 -1.02 15.06 -20.07
CA PRO A 56 -2.13 14.84 -20.99
C PRO A 56 -3.50 14.73 -20.31
N ALA A 57 -4.46 15.52 -20.78
CA ALA A 57 -5.85 15.48 -20.33
C ALA A 57 -6.84 15.70 -21.49
N MET A 58 -8.07 15.18 -21.36
CA MET A 58 -9.11 15.38 -22.39
C MET A 58 -9.44 16.87 -22.57
N ASP A 59 -9.72 17.31 -23.80
CA ASP A 59 -10.11 18.70 -24.12
C ASP A 59 -11.58 18.95 -23.72
N PRO A 60 -11.85 19.72 -22.65
CA PRO A 60 -13.22 19.93 -22.17
C PRO A 60 -14.07 20.80 -23.10
N THR A 61 -13.45 21.45 -24.08
CA THR A 61 -14.08 22.40 -25.01
C THR A 61 -14.44 21.76 -26.35
N ASN A 62 -13.99 20.53 -26.57
CA ASN A 62 -14.19 19.80 -27.81
C ASN A 62 -15.45 18.91 -27.74
N GLU A 63 -16.49 19.26 -28.50
CA GLU A 63 -17.74 18.48 -28.55
C GLU A 63 -17.55 17.03 -29.04
N ARG A 64 -16.47 16.74 -29.77
CA ARG A 64 -16.15 15.36 -30.17
C ARG A 64 -15.83 14.48 -28.96
N VAL A 65 -15.26 15.04 -27.89
CA VAL A 65 -15.00 14.32 -26.64
C VAL A 65 -16.31 13.80 -26.06
N TYR A 66 -17.29 14.67 -25.88
CA TYR A 66 -18.58 14.25 -25.31
C TYR A 66 -19.36 13.28 -26.20
N LYS A 67 -19.25 13.41 -27.53
CA LYS A 67 -19.84 12.43 -28.44
C LYS A 67 -19.19 11.05 -28.30
N PHE A 68 -17.86 11.01 -28.27
CA PHE A 68 -17.10 9.77 -28.06
C PHE A 68 -17.46 9.13 -26.71
N LEU A 69 -17.47 9.93 -25.64
CA LEU A 69 -17.81 9.46 -24.30
C LEU A 69 -19.25 8.97 -24.19
N ASP A 70 -20.21 9.60 -24.87
CA ASP A 70 -21.61 9.14 -24.87
C ASP A 70 -21.76 7.74 -25.50
N GLU A 71 -21.09 7.50 -26.63
CA GLU A 71 -21.07 6.20 -27.30
C GLU A 71 -20.35 5.14 -26.45
N PHE A 72 -19.17 5.48 -25.92
CA PHE A 72 -18.36 4.61 -25.07
C PHE A 72 -19.06 4.24 -23.76
N ILE A 73 -19.58 5.22 -23.02
CA ILE A 73 -20.31 5.00 -21.77
C ILE A 73 -21.56 4.16 -22.04
N GLY A 74 -22.28 4.40 -23.14
CA GLY A 74 -23.44 3.58 -23.52
C GLY A 74 -23.07 2.13 -23.85
N GLU A 75 -21.88 1.87 -24.38
CA GLU A 75 -21.35 0.52 -24.54
C GLU A 75 -21.00 -0.12 -23.20
N MET A 76 -20.21 0.55 -22.36
CA MET A 76 -19.78 0.02 -21.07
C MET A 76 -20.95 -0.17 -20.10
N ALA A 77 -21.93 0.74 -20.08
CA ALA A 77 -23.13 0.62 -19.26
C ALA A 77 -23.98 -0.62 -19.58
N ARG A 78 -23.90 -1.15 -20.81
CA ARG A 78 -24.55 -2.42 -21.21
C ARG A 78 -23.76 -3.65 -20.77
N ILE A 79 -22.44 -3.53 -20.63
CA ILE A 79 -21.56 -4.63 -20.18
C ILE A 79 -21.61 -4.75 -18.65
N PHE A 80 -21.54 -3.63 -17.94
CA PHE A 80 -21.56 -3.58 -16.48
C PHE A 80 -22.99 -3.31 -15.99
N PRO A 81 -23.72 -4.32 -15.48
CA PRO A 81 -25.13 -4.17 -15.14
C PRO A 81 -25.36 -3.38 -13.84
N ASP A 82 -24.33 -3.19 -13.02
CA ASP A 82 -24.43 -2.43 -11.78
C ASP A 82 -24.93 -0.99 -12.01
N HIS A 83 -25.61 -0.42 -11.02
CA HIS A 83 -26.11 0.94 -11.11
C HIS A 83 -25.00 1.98 -11.02
N TYR A 84 -23.83 1.68 -10.44
CA TYR A 84 -22.73 2.63 -10.31
C TYR A 84 -21.77 2.58 -11.50
N PHE A 85 -21.15 3.72 -11.80
CA PHE A 85 -20.12 3.90 -12.82
C PHE A 85 -19.11 4.93 -12.32
N HIS A 86 -17.84 4.54 -12.14
CA HIS A 86 -16.79 5.42 -11.66
C HIS A 86 -16.15 6.18 -12.84
N ILE A 87 -16.08 7.51 -12.74
CA ILE A 87 -15.51 8.38 -13.79
C ILE A 87 -14.10 8.87 -13.47
N GLY A 88 -13.55 8.44 -12.34
CA GLY A 88 -12.26 8.89 -11.83
C GLY A 88 -12.28 10.37 -11.45
N GLY A 89 -11.37 11.12 -12.04
CA GLY A 89 -11.27 12.58 -11.91
C GLY A 89 -10.16 13.05 -10.98
N ASP A 90 -9.20 12.20 -10.63
CA ASP A 90 -8.06 12.54 -9.80
C ASP A 90 -6.91 13.19 -10.60
N GLU A 91 -6.04 13.87 -9.86
CA GLU A 91 -4.69 14.30 -10.30
C GLU A 91 -4.60 15.12 -11.61
N VAL A 92 -5.66 15.82 -12.00
CA VAL A 92 -5.62 16.71 -13.18
C VAL A 92 -4.75 17.94 -12.90
N ASN A 93 -3.53 17.96 -13.45
CA ASN A 93 -2.55 19.04 -13.18
C ASN A 93 -2.80 20.34 -13.98
N GLY A 94 -3.63 20.30 -15.02
CA GLY A 94 -4.06 21.47 -15.81
C GLY A 94 -3.04 22.05 -16.80
N LYS A 95 -1.82 21.51 -16.91
CA LYS A 95 -0.77 22.12 -17.75
C LYS A 95 -1.11 22.18 -19.24
N GLU A 96 -1.69 21.11 -19.80
CA GLU A 96 -2.12 21.14 -21.21
C GLU A 96 -3.33 22.09 -21.43
N TRP A 97 -4.19 22.25 -20.42
CA TRP A 97 -5.29 23.22 -20.47
C TRP A 97 -4.77 24.66 -20.48
N ASP A 98 -3.77 24.95 -19.63
CA ASP A 98 -3.10 26.25 -19.57
C ASP A 98 -2.36 26.57 -20.87
N ALA A 99 -1.72 25.57 -21.48
CA ALA A 99 -0.98 25.73 -22.73
C ALA A 99 -1.86 25.83 -23.98
N ASN A 100 -3.14 25.45 -23.92
CA ASN A 100 -4.04 25.41 -25.09
C ASN A 100 -4.82 26.73 -25.27
N PRO A 101 -4.56 27.54 -26.33
CA PRO A 101 -5.23 28.83 -26.53
C PRO A 101 -6.74 28.74 -26.73
N LYS A 102 -7.26 27.62 -27.26
CA LYS A 102 -8.71 27.43 -27.44
C LYS A 102 -9.39 27.23 -26.09
N ILE A 103 -8.77 26.46 -25.20
CA ILE A 103 -9.26 26.22 -23.84
C ILE A 103 -9.27 27.54 -23.05
N GLN A 104 -8.17 28.30 -23.12
CA GLN A 104 -8.09 29.62 -22.47
C GLN A 104 -9.15 30.60 -22.99
N ALA A 105 -9.40 30.63 -24.31
CA ALA A 105 -10.45 31.45 -24.90
C ALA A 105 -11.86 31.03 -24.44
N PHE A 106 -12.11 29.72 -24.36
CA PHE A 106 -13.36 29.16 -23.86
C PHE A 106 -13.59 29.52 -22.40
N MET A 107 -12.58 29.34 -21.54
CA MET A 107 -12.67 29.69 -20.12
C MET A 107 -13.04 31.17 -19.94
N LYS A 108 -12.39 32.07 -20.69
CA LYS A 108 -12.72 33.50 -20.69
C LYS A 108 -14.15 33.77 -21.15
N ALA A 109 -14.61 33.12 -22.21
CA ALA A 109 -15.94 33.30 -22.75
C ALA A 109 -17.05 32.80 -21.81
N GLN A 110 -16.78 31.72 -21.07
CA GLN A 110 -17.73 31.10 -20.13
C GLN A 110 -17.59 31.61 -18.69
N GLY A 111 -16.62 32.50 -18.41
CA GLY A 111 -16.35 32.99 -17.07
C GLY A 111 -15.79 31.93 -16.10
N ILE A 112 -15.16 30.89 -16.62
CA ILE A 112 -14.50 29.83 -15.83
C ILE A 112 -13.17 30.37 -15.32
N LYS A 113 -12.96 30.30 -13.99
CA LYS A 113 -11.89 31.03 -13.30
C LYS A 113 -10.54 30.31 -13.27
N ASN A 114 -10.55 28.98 -13.21
CA ASN A 114 -9.37 28.14 -12.99
C ASN A 114 -9.63 26.70 -13.48
N ASN A 115 -8.59 25.88 -13.46
CA ASN A 115 -8.64 24.50 -13.93
C ASN A 115 -9.58 23.62 -13.10
N GLU A 116 -9.71 23.86 -11.80
CA GLU A 116 -10.69 23.15 -10.96
C GLU A 116 -12.13 23.42 -11.41
N ALA A 117 -12.46 24.68 -11.76
CA ALA A 117 -13.76 25.03 -12.30
C ALA A 117 -13.97 24.49 -13.74
N LEU A 118 -12.90 24.34 -14.52
CA LEU A 118 -12.97 23.72 -15.85
C LEU A 118 -13.21 22.21 -15.74
N GLN A 119 -12.55 21.54 -14.80
CA GLN A 119 -12.79 20.14 -14.49
C GLN A 119 -14.22 19.93 -13.97
N ALA A 120 -14.72 20.82 -13.12
CA ALA A 120 -16.12 20.82 -12.69
C ALA A 120 -17.10 20.85 -13.87
N TYR A 121 -16.82 21.70 -14.86
CA TYR A 121 -17.59 21.79 -16.09
C TYR A 121 -17.55 20.47 -16.87
N PHE A 122 -16.38 19.88 -17.06
CA PHE A 122 -16.20 18.59 -17.72
C PHE A 122 -16.96 17.47 -17.01
N SER A 123 -16.71 17.26 -15.71
CA SER A 123 -17.34 16.20 -14.91
C SER A 123 -18.86 16.35 -14.89
N GLY A 124 -19.37 17.58 -14.79
CA GLY A 124 -20.82 17.84 -14.87
C GLY A 124 -21.44 17.47 -16.22
N ARG A 125 -20.68 17.53 -17.31
CA ARG A 125 -21.12 17.04 -18.63
C ARG A 125 -21.06 15.52 -18.73
N VAL A 126 -19.96 14.90 -18.30
CA VAL A 126 -19.81 13.43 -18.30
C VAL A 126 -20.88 12.77 -17.43
N GLN A 127 -21.17 13.35 -16.25
CA GLN A 127 -22.23 12.86 -15.37
C GLN A 127 -23.59 12.80 -16.06
N LYS A 128 -23.96 13.81 -16.86
CA LYS A 128 -25.22 13.79 -17.60
C LYS A 128 -25.27 12.63 -18.60
N LEU A 129 -24.14 12.25 -19.18
CA LEU A 129 -24.04 11.09 -20.07
C LEU A 129 -24.20 9.79 -19.28
N VAL A 130 -23.53 9.65 -18.14
CA VAL A 130 -23.68 8.48 -17.24
C VAL A 130 -25.14 8.31 -16.79
N VAL A 131 -25.79 9.40 -16.36
CA VAL A 131 -27.22 9.40 -15.97
C VAL A 131 -28.14 9.07 -17.15
N LYS A 132 -27.85 9.60 -18.34
CA LYS A 132 -28.60 9.27 -19.58
C LYS A 132 -28.58 7.76 -19.86
N HIS A 133 -27.49 7.07 -19.52
CA HIS A 133 -27.35 5.61 -19.65
C HIS A 133 -27.83 4.83 -18.41
N GLY A 134 -28.58 5.47 -17.50
CA GLY A 134 -29.25 4.84 -16.37
C GLY A 134 -28.33 4.47 -15.20
N LYS A 135 -27.17 5.13 -15.11
CA LYS A 135 -26.15 4.88 -14.07
C LYS A 135 -26.02 6.06 -13.10
N VAL A 136 -25.45 5.77 -11.95
CA VAL A 136 -25.12 6.71 -10.88
C VAL A 136 -23.61 6.87 -10.83
N VAL A 137 -23.13 8.12 -10.82
CA VAL A 137 -21.69 8.41 -10.84
C VAL A 137 -21.05 8.14 -9.48
N ILE A 138 -19.87 7.52 -9.52
CA ILE A 138 -18.85 7.63 -8.47
C ILE A 138 -17.65 8.41 -9.06
N GLY A 139 -16.96 9.19 -8.26
CA GLY A 139 -15.69 9.78 -8.67
C GLY A 139 -14.83 10.14 -7.46
N TRP A 140 -13.53 10.32 -7.71
CA TRP A 140 -12.57 10.77 -6.71
C TRP A 140 -12.94 12.17 -6.21
N ASP A 141 -12.48 12.52 -5.02
CA ASP A 141 -13.00 13.69 -4.32
C ASP A 141 -12.67 15.06 -4.94
N GLU A 142 -11.78 15.13 -5.93
CA GLU A 142 -11.62 16.29 -6.82
C GLU A 142 -12.89 16.64 -7.58
N VAL A 143 -13.75 15.66 -7.88
CA VAL A 143 -15.04 15.91 -8.56
C VAL A 143 -16.08 16.55 -7.63
N LEU A 144 -15.78 16.69 -6.33
CA LEU A 144 -16.63 17.39 -5.38
C LEU A 144 -16.59 18.91 -5.63
N VAL A 145 -17.49 19.35 -6.49
CA VAL A 145 -17.64 20.76 -6.86
C VAL A 145 -19.08 21.23 -6.60
N ARG A 146 -19.27 22.52 -6.34
CA ARG A 146 -20.62 23.05 -6.06
C ARG A 146 -21.51 22.93 -7.29
N GLY A 147 -22.76 22.49 -7.09
CA GLY A 147 -23.77 22.46 -8.15
C GLY A 147 -23.86 21.15 -8.94
N VAL A 148 -23.08 20.11 -8.58
CA VAL A 148 -23.28 18.77 -9.13
C VAL A 148 -24.53 18.09 -8.54
N PRO A 149 -25.26 17.26 -9.32
CA PRO A 149 -26.40 16.50 -8.82
C PRO A 149 -26.07 15.67 -7.58
N LYS A 150 -27.03 15.57 -6.65
CA LYS A 150 -26.85 14.99 -5.32
C LYS A 150 -26.83 13.46 -5.26
N ASP A 151 -27.09 12.81 -6.39
CA ASP A 151 -27.08 11.36 -6.51
C ASP A 151 -25.67 10.77 -6.64
N ILE A 152 -24.64 11.60 -6.88
CA ILE A 152 -23.25 11.11 -6.96
C ILE A 152 -22.73 10.57 -5.63
N VAL A 153 -21.77 9.65 -5.73
CA VAL A 153 -20.97 9.17 -4.62
C VAL A 153 -19.55 9.73 -4.76
N ILE A 154 -19.03 10.31 -3.69
CA ILE A 154 -17.67 10.84 -3.63
C ILE A 154 -16.76 9.80 -2.97
N GLN A 155 -15.74 9.35 -3.68
CA GLN A 155 -14.72 8.46 -3.13
C GLN A 155 -13.58 9.29 -2.56
N SER A 156 -13.53 9.42 -1.24
CA SER A 156 -12.53 10.20 -0.54
C SER A 156 -11.23 9.41 -0.41
N TRP A 157 -10.23 9.85 -1.17
CA TRP A 157 -8.89 9.27 -1.14
C TRP A 157 -7.88 10.15 -0.41
N ARG A 158 -8.16 11.46 -0.26
CA ARG A 158 -7.30 12.42 0.44
C ARG A 158 -7.54 12.51 1.95
N GLY A 159 -8.64 11.96 2.47
CA GLY A 159 -8.85 11.80 3.92
C GLY A 159 -10.28 12.03 4.42
N GLN A 160 -10.47 11.87 5.73
CA GLN A 160 -11.76 12.01 6.40
C GLN A 160 -12.33 13.43 6.27
N ALA A 161 -11.49 14.45 6.09
CA ALA A 161 -11.92 15.83 5.86
C ALA A 161 -12.80 15.97 4.60
N SER A 162 -12.32 15.40 3.49
CA SER A 162 -13.02 15.39 2.21
C SER A 162 -14.32 14.57 2.28
N LEU A 163 -14.28 13.41 2.96
CA LEU A 163 -15.47 12.60 3.21
C LEU A 163 -16.54 13.38 4.00
N ALA A 164 -16.13 14.04 5.09
CA ALA A 164 -17.02 14.84 5.91
C ALA A 164 -17.59 16.03 5.15
N GLN A 165 -16.78 16.68 4.31
CA GLN A 165 -17.21 17.78 3.45
C GLN A 165 -18.27 17.32 2.44
N ALA A 166 -18.11 16.15 1.82
CA ALA A 166 -19.09 15.57 0.90
C ALA A 166 -20.42 15.32 1.63
N ALA A 167 -20.38 14.69 2.81
CA ALA A 167 -21.57 14.39 3.61
C ALA A 167 -22.34 15.64 4.04
N LYS A 168 -21.64 16.69 4.51
CA LYS A 168 -22.22 18.00 4.87
C LYS A 168 -22.87 18.71 3.68
N GLN A 169 -22.39 18.44 2.47
CA GLN A 169 -22.99 18.94 1.23
C GLN A 169 -24.09 18.03 0.68
N SER A 170 -24.55 17.06 1.47
CA SER A 170 -25.59 16.10 1.14
C SER A 170 -25.24 15.08 0.05
N TYR A 171 -23.95 14.84 -0.21
CA TYR A 171 -23.48 13.76 -1.08
C TYR A 171 -23.20 12.49 -0.26
N ARG A 172 -23.28 11.34 -0.93
CA ARG A 172 -22.84 10.07 -0.36
C ARG A 172 -21.32 9.94 -0.50
N GLY A 173 -20.68 9.19 0.40
CA GLY A 173 -19.23 9.06 0.38
C GLY A 173 -18.73 7.67 0.74
N ILE A 174 -17.60 7.29 0.16
CA ILE A 174 -16.82 6.08 0.48
C ILE A 174 -15.40 6.53 0.85
N LEU A 175 -14.80 5.95 1.89
CA LEU A 175 -13.41 6.25 2.28
C LEU A 175 -12.43 5.23 1.68
N SER A 176 -11.44 5.71 0.94
CA SER A 176 -10.27 4.91 0.54
C SER A 176 -8.98 5.36 1.22
N ASN A 177 -8.92 6.61 1.72
CA ASN A 177 -7.76 7.07 2.47
C ASN A 177 -7.45 6.16 3.67
N GLY A 178 -6.18 5.76 3.80
CA GLY A 178 -5.76 4.82 4.84
C GLY A 178 -5.96 3.34 4.48
N TYR A 179 -6.61 3.02 3.35
CA TYR A 179 -6.80 1.65 2.83
C TYR A 179 -6.01 1.37 1.55
N TYR A 180 -4.91 2.09 1.35
CA TYR A 180 -3.99 1.90 0.22
C TYR A 180 -3.05 0.74 0.52
N LEU A 181 -3.32 -0.42 -0.08
CA LEU A 181 -2.60 -1.67 0.17
C LEU A 181 -1.20 -1.66 -0.46
N ASP A 182 -1.02 -0.93 -1.54
CA ASP A 182 0.20 -0.75 -2.33
C ASP A 182 1.31 -0.01 -1.56
N LEU A 183 0.95 0.90 -0.65
CA LEU A 183 1.91 1.72 0.12
C LEU A 183 2.68 0.91 1.19
N GLY A 184 2.42 -0.38 1.33
CA GLY A 184 3.21 -1.30 2.13
C GLY A 184 3.01 -1.22 3.64
N TRP A 185 2.00 -0.50 4.11
CA TRP A 185 1.76 -0.32 5.54
C TRP A 185 1.30 -1.62 6.23
N PRO A 186 1.62 -1.80 7.54
CA PRO A 186 1.17 -2.96 8.32
C PRO A 186 -0.36 -3.04 8.43
N ALA A 187 -0.87 -4.26 8.59
CA ALA A 187 -2.28 -4.57 8.85
C ALA A 187 -2.87 -3.71 9.98
N ALA A 188 -2.16 -3.55 11.10
CA ALA A 188 -2.62 -2.74 12.22
C ALA A 188 -2.92 -1.28 11.84
N ARG A 189 -2.17 -0.71 10.89
CA ARG A 189 -2.42 0.67 10.43
C ARG A 189 -3.74 0.76 9.67
N HIS A 190 -4.01 -0.18 8.76
CA HIS A 190 -5.29 -0.24 8.05
C HIS A 190 -6.45 -0.54 9.00
N TYR A 191 -6.25 -1.46 9.94
CA TYR A 191 -7.26 -1.83 10.93
C TYR A 191 -7.66 -0.68 11.86
N ALA A 192 -6.76 0.28 12.12
CA ALA A 192 -7.02 1.46 12.93
C ALA A 192 -7.82 2.56 12.19
N VAL A 193 -7.92 2.50 10.87
CA VAL A 193 -8.71 3.46 10.07
C VAL A 193 -10.19 3.21 10.31
N ASP A 194 -10.98 4.27 10.42
CA ASP A 194 -12.44 4.17 10.51
C ASP A 194 -13.06 5.28 9.64
N PRO A 195 -13.99 4.96 8.72
CA PRO A 195 -14.70 5.96 7.91
C PRO A 195 -15.41 7.04 8.73
N MET A 196 -15.77 6.74 9.97
CA MET A 196 -16.47 7.63 10.90
C MET A 196 -15.54 8.32 11.91
N SER A 197 -14.22 8.32 11.68
CA SER A 197 -13.23 9.00 12.53
C SER A 197 -12.82 10.39 12.02
N GLY A 198 -11.96 11.10 12.76
CA GLY A 198 -11.48 12.43 12.37
C GLY A 198 -12.61 13.43 12.17
N ASP A 199 -12.56 14.19 11.08
CA ASP A 199 -13.61 15.17 10.74
C ASP A 199 -15.00 14.53 10.52
N ALA A 200 -15.04 13.26 10.11
CA ALA A 200 -16.29 12.52 9.93
C ALA A 200 -16.94 12.13 11.27
N ALA A 201 -16.19 12.11 12.38
CA ALA A 201 -16.74 11.84 13.71
C ALA A 201 -17.73 12.93 14.16
N ASN A 202 -17.52 14.16 13.69
CA ASN A 202 -18.28 15.38 14.03
C ASN A 202 -19.54 15.58 13.16
N LEU A 203 -19.85 14.64 12.26
CA LEU A 203 -21.07 14.67 11.45
C LEU A 203 -22.32 14.44 12.30
N SER A 204 -23.44 15.05 11.90
CA SER A 204 -24.76 14.75 12.46
C SER A 204 -25.16 13.30 12.18
N ALA A 205 -26.20 12.80 12.85
CA ALA A 205 -26.71 11.44 12.61
C ALA A 205 -27.16 11.26 11.15
N GLU A 206 -27.81 12.26 10.56
CA GLU A 206 -28.27 12.28 9.18
C GLU A 206 -27.09 12.36 8.19
N GLU A 207 -26.04 13.11 8.54
CA GLU A 207 -24.82 13.18 7.74
C GLU A 207 -24.04 11.86 7.76
N LYS A 208 -23.96 11.19 8.90
CA LYS A 208 -23.32 9.87 9.01
C LYS A 208 -23.99 8.82 8.14
N GLN A 209 -25.31 8.87 7.96
CA GLN A 209 -26.03 7.95 7.06
C GLN A 209 -25.60 8.08 5.58
N ARG A 210 -24.87 9.13 5.21
CA ARG A 210 -24.35 9.32 3.84
C ARG A 210 -23.00 8.63 3.61
N ILE A 211 -22.31 8.20 4.67
CA ILE A 211 -21.08 7.43 4.54
C ILE A 211 -21.46 5.98 4.28
N LEU A 212 -21.19 5.50 3.07
CA LEU A 212 -21.54 4.17 2.60
C LEU A 212 -20.59 3.08 3.10
N GLY A 213 -19.36 3.46 3.47
CA GLY A 213 -18.33 2.54 3.93
C GLY A 213 -16.95 3.01 3.49
N GLY A 214 -16.11 2.05 3.09
CA GLY A 214 -14.78 2.29 2.56
C GLY A 214 -14.40 1.26 1.50
N GLU A 215 -13.28 1.49 0.84
CA GLU A 215 -12.76 0.61 -0.21
C GLU A 215 -11.24 0.57 -0.15
N SER A 216 -10.67 -0.64 -0.10
CA SER A 216 -9.24 -0.86 -0.25
C SER A 216 -8.80 -0.64 -1.68
N CYS A 217 -7.74 0.14 -1.88
CA CYS A 217 -7.14 0.38 -3.19
C CYS A 217 -5.84 -0.43 -3.33
N MET A 218 -5.66 -1.07 -4.48
CA MET A 218 -4.44 -1.80 -4.82
C MET A 218 -3.92 -1.30 -6.17
N TRP A 219 -3.18 -0.20 -6.14
CA TRP A 219 -2.47 0.34 -7.31
C TRP A 219 -1.33 -0.58 -7.74
N ALA A 220 -1.07 -0.69 -9.04
CA ALA A 220 -0.33 -1.81 -9.62
C ALA A 220 1.06 -1.47 -10.19
N GLU A 221 1.64 -0.32 -9.85
CA GLU A 221 2.94 0.17 -10.36
C GLU A 221 4.09 -0.81 -10.06
N TYR A 222 4.03 -1.47 -8.91
CA TYR A 222 5.03 -2.46 -8.47
C TYR A 222 4.43 -3.84 -8.23
N VAL A 223 3.47 -4.20 -9.07
CA VAL A 223 2.71 -5.45 -8.98
C VAL A 223 2.83 -6.23 -10.28
N SER A 224 3.00 -7.54 -10.15
CA SER A 224 2.94 -8.49 -11.25
C SER A 224 1.91 -9.58 -10.93
N PRO A 225 1.43 -10.35 -11.93
CA PRO A 225 0.51 -11.45 -11.67
C PRO A 225 1.05 -12.47 -10.66
N GLU A 226 2.38 -12.66 -10.62
CA GLU A 226 3.01 -13.54 -9.65
C GLU A 226 2.90 -13.00 -8.23
N ASN A 227 3.05 -11.70 -8.06
CA ASN A 227 3.32 -11.09 -6.77
C ASN A 227 2.01 -10.53 -6.14
N LEU A 228 0.98 -10.29 -6.95
CA LEU A 228 -0.32 -9.67 -6.63
C LEU A 228 -0.92 -10.11 -5.29
N ASP A 229 -1.05 -11.41 -5.07
CA ASP A 229 -1.74 -11.92 -3.88
C ASP A 229 -1.08 -11.48 -2.58
N SER A 230 0.26 -11.43 -2.51
CA SER A 230 0.93 -11.01 -1.27
C SER A 230 0.92 -9.49 -1.04
N ARG A 231 0.41 -8.73 -2.01
CA ARG A 231 0.19 -7.28 -1.88
C ARG A 231 -1.22 -6.98 -1.46
N ILE A 232 -2.17 -7.86 -1.74
CA ILE A 232 -3.54 -7.73 -1.28
C ILE A 232 -3.71 -8.41 0.08
N TRP A 233 -3.27 -9.67 0.18
CA TRP A 233 -3.53 -10.54 1.33
C TRP A 233 -2.31 -10.72 2.22
N PRO A 234 -2.50 -10.87 3.55
CA PRO A 234 -3.79 -10.96 4.24
C PRO A 234 -4.35 -9.59 4.68
N ARG A 235 -3.63 -8.48 4.44
CA ARG A 235 -4.01 -7.13 4.92
C ARG A 235 -5.41 -6.71 4.49
N ASN A 236 -5.86 -7.07 3.30
CA ASN A 236 -7.23 -6.77 2.89
C ASN A 236 -8.32 -7.40 3.79
N ALA A 237 -8.04 -8.54 4.44
CA ALA A 237 -8.98 -9.15 5.38
C ALA A 237 -9.23 -8.29 6.63
N VAL A 238 -8.24 -7.49 7.06
CA VAL A 238 -8.41 -6.60 8.23
C VAL A 238 -9.22 -5.36 7.87
N ILE A 239 -9.11 -4.91 6.62
CA ILE A 239 -9.97 -3.86 6.07
C ILE A 239 -11.41 -4.37 5.99
N ALA A 240 -11.61 -5.59 5.50
CA ALA A 240 -12.92 -6.24 5.48
C ALA A 240 -13.54 -6.31 6.89
N GLU A 241 -12.76 -6.65 7.92
CA GLU A 241 -13.23 -6.62 9.31
C GLU A 241 -13.65 -5.22 9.76
N ARG A 242 -12.86 -4.20 9.44
CA ARG A 242 -13.19 -2.81 9.79
C ARG A 242 -14.47 -2.33 9.11
N LEU A 243 -14.75 -2.80 7.89
CA LEU A 243 -15.93 -2.42 7.12
C LEU A 243 -17.18 -3.26 7.43
N TRP A 244 -17.03 -4.34 8.22
CA TRP A 244 -18.11 -5.26 8.55
C TRP A 244 -18.47 -5.27 10.04
N SER A 245 -17.47 -5.33 10.91
CA SER A 245 -17.65 -5.56 12.35
C SER A 245 -18.10 -4.30 13.09
N PRO A 246 -18.66 -4.45 14.31
CA PRO A 246 -18.97 -3.32 15.16
C PRO A 246 -17.77 -2.39 15.38
N GLN A 247 -18.06 -1.09 15.51
CA GLN A 247 -17.05 -0.03 15.53
C GLN A 247 -16.01 -0.24 16.64
N GLU A 248 -16.42 -0.77 17.78
CA GLU A 248 -15.61 -1.02 18.99
C GLU A 248 -14.62 -2.18 18.84
N VAL A 249 -14.75 -3.02 17.80
CA VAL A 249 -13.78 -4.09 17.51
C VAL A 249 -12.51 -3.46 16.95
N ARG A 250 -11.54 -3.21 17.85
CA ARG A 250 -10.33 -2.42 17.57
C ARG A 250 -9.05 -2.95 18.20
N ASP A 251 -9.08 -4.10 18.87
CA ASP A 251 -7.87 -4.67 19.47
C ASP A 251 -6.95 -5.30 18.40
N PRO A 252 -5.75 -4.74 18.15
CA PRO A 252 -4.83 -5.26 17.15
C PRO A 252 -4.25 -6.63 17.52
N ALA A 253 -4.07 -6.95 18.81
CA ALA A 253 -3.51 -8.23 19.22
C ALA A 253 -4.48 -9.38 18.90
N SER A 254 -5.76 -9.22 19.25
CA SER A 254 -6.83 -10.13 18.84
C SER A 254 -6.98 -10.23 17.32
N MET A 255 -6.84 -9.10 16.60
CA MET A 255 -6.89 -9.07 15.14
C MET A 255 -5.78 -9.94 14.51
N TYR A 256 -4.51 -9.76 14.89
CA TYR A 256 -3.41 -10.56 14.33
C TYR A 256 -3.55 -12.05 14.63
N ALA A 257 -3.99 -12.41 15.84
CA ALA A 257 -4.22 -13.81 16.20
C ALA A 257 -5.26 -14.48 15.28
N ARG A 258 -6.34 -13.77 14.93
CA ARG A 258 -7.36 -14.27 14.01
C ARG A 258 -6.91 -14.18 12.54
N LEU A 259 -6.13 -13.16 12.19
CA LEU A 259 -5.59 -12.96 10.85
C LEU A 259 -4.70 -14.12 10.41
N ASP A 260 -3.88 -14.67 11.31
CA ASP A 260 -3.05 -15.85 11.03
C ASP A 260 -3.88 -17.03 10.52
N PHE A 261 -5.03 -17.29 11.17
CA PHE A 261 -5.95 -18.35 10.77
C PHE A 261 -6.66 -18.04 9.45
N VAL A 262 -7.15 -16.80 9.28
CA VAL A 262 -7.80 -16.36 8.04
C VAL A 262 -6.82 -16.46 6.86
N SER A 263 -5.59 -15.98 7.04
CA SER A 263 -4.52 -16.01 6.04
C SER A 263 -4.19 -17.43 5.59
N ALA A 264 -4.19 -18.41 6.49
CA ALA A 264 -4.00 -19.81 6.14
C ALA A 264 -5.19 -20.38 5.34
N ARG A 265 -6.42 -20.03 5.70
CA ARG A 265 -7.61 -20.49 4.96
C ARG A 265 -7.73 -19.90 3.56
N LEU A 266 -7.24 -18.68 3.35
CA LEU A 266 -7.25 -18.03 2.04
C LEU A 266 -6.51 -18.84 0.97
N GLU A 267 -5.49 -19.63 1.34
CA GLU A 267 -4.77 -20.50 0.40
C GLU A 267 -5.65 -21.62 -0.17
N TRP A 268 -6.74 -22.01 0.50
CA TRP A 268 -7.69 -23.00 -0.02
C TRP A 268 -8.50 -22.47 -1.22
N LEU A 269 -8.51 -21.15 -1.40
CA LEU A 269 -9.14 -20.48 -2.56
C LEU A 269 -8.16 -20.29 -3.72
N GLY A 270 -6.91 -20.78 -3.59
CA GLY A 270 -5.87 -20.66 -4.59
C GLY A 270 -4.98 -19.41 -4.45
N LEU A 271 -5.18 -18.60 -3.40
CA LEU A 271 -4.33 -17.44 -3.14
C LEU A 271 -2.90 -17.87 -2.76
N THR A 272 -1.93 -17.13 -3.29
CA THR A 272 -0.50 -17.48 -3.21
C THR A 272 0.31 -16.58 -2.29
N HIS A 273 -0.34 -15.73 -1.49
CA HIS A 273 0.29 -14.67 -0.70
C HIS A 273 1.38 -15.15 0.27
N ARG A 274 1.31 -16.38 0.77
CA ARG A 274 2.33 -16.99 1.64
C ARG A 274 3.32 -17.88 0.88
N THR A 275 2.91 -18.48 -0.23
CA THR A 275 3.72 -19.43 -1.00
C THR A 275 4.63 -18.76 -2.03
N VAL A 276 4.20 -17.62 -2.59
CA VAL A 276 4.94 -16.89 -3.63
C VAL A 276 6.37 -16.55 -3.20
N MET A 277 6.57 -16.12 -1.95
CA MET A 277 7.89 -15.77 -1.45
C MET A 277 8.87 -16.93 -1.63
N ARG A 278 8.46 -18.17 -1.33
CA ARG A 278 9.35 -19.33 -1.50
C ARG A 278 9.76 -19.52 -2.96
N HIS A 279 8.82 -19.40 -3.90
CA HIS A 279 9.11 -19.56 -5.32
C HIS A 279 10.06 -18.47 -5.84
N MET A 280 9.83 -17.22 -5.44
CA MET A 280 10.70 -16.11 -5.82
C MET A 280 12.10 -16.25 -5.19
N LEU A 281 12.19 -16.65 -3.91
CA LEU A 281 13.47 -16.93 -3.25
C LEU A 281 14.24 -18.08 -3.93
N GLN A 282 13.56 -19.11 -4.43
CA GLN A 282 14.22 -20.21 -5.16
C GLN A 282 14.88 -19.70 -6.44
N ARG A 283 14.23 -18.79 -7.17
CA ARG A 283 14.84 -18.16 -8.36
C ARG A 283 15.99 -17.23 -8.00
N LEU A 284 15.85 -16.43 -6.94
CA LEU A 284 16.92 -15.56 -6.45
C LEU A 284 18.17 -16.36 -6.04
N ALA A 285 17.96 -17.50 -5.37
CA ALA A 285 19.01 -18.36 -4.86
C ALA A 285 19.72 -19.17 -5.96
N GLY A 286 19.05 -19.49 -7.08
CA GLY A 286 19.63 -20.27 -8.16
C GLY A 286 20.16 -21.63 -7.68
N SER A 287 21.43 -21.94 -7.98
CA SER A 287 22.09 -23.19 -7.57
C SER A 287 22.62 -23.16 -6.12
N ALA A 288 21.90 -22.53 -5.21
CA ALA A 288 22.26 -22.48 -3.79
C ALA A 288 22.20 -23.86 -3.14
N SER A 289 23.10 -24.12 -2.19
CA SER A 289 22.95 -25.24 -1.26
C SER A 289 21.74 -25.02 -0.33
N ARG A 290 21.32 -26.07 0.36
CA ARG A 290 20.23 -25.97 1.35
C ARG A 290 20.51 -24.95 2.45
N ALA A 291 21.76 -24.85 2.91
CA ALA A 291 22.15 -23.91 3.96
C ALA A 291 22.07 -22.45 3.46
N GLU A 292 22.54 -22.20 2.24
CA GLU A 292 22.50 -20.86 1.64
C GLU A 292 21.06 -20.41 1.31
N PHE A 293 20.22 -21.31 0.84
CA PHE A 293 18.80 -21.02 0.68
C PHE A 293 18.12 -20.70 2.01
N ALA A 294 18.45 -21.46 3.08
CA ALA A 294 17.95 -21.16 4.41
C ALA A 294 18.44 -19.79 4.91
N ALA A 295 19.69 -19.43 4.64
CA ALA A 295 20.23 -18.12 5.03
C ALA A 295 19.56 -16.95 4.28
N LEU A 296 19.24 -17.14 2.99
CA LEU A 296 18.48 -16.16 2.22
C LEU A 296 17.06 -16.02 2.79
N ARG A 297 16.44 -17.14 3.17
CA ARG A 297 15.11 -17.15 3.80
C ARG A 297 15.12 -16.43 5.15
N THR A 298 16.11 -16.69 6.00
CA THR A 298 16.28 -16.00 7.29
C THR A 298 16.39 -14.48 7.10
N LEU A 299 17.13 -14.02 6.09
CA LEU A 299 17.19 -12.60 5.75
C LEU A 299 15.82 -12.08 5.27
N ALA A 300 15.16 -12.80 4.37
CA ALA A 300 13.85 -12.43 3.83
C ALA A 300 12.79 -12.29 4.91
N ASP A 301 12.80 -13.15 5.93
CA ASP A 301 11.89 -13.10 7.06
C ASP A 301 12.17 -11.90 8.01
N ALA A 302 13.34 -11.26 7.92
CA ALA A 302 13.72 -10.11 8.76
C ALA A 302 13.51 -8.74 8.09
N VAL A 303 13.10 -8.71 6.82
CA VAL A 303 13.00 -7.46 6.05
C VAL A 303 11.63 -7.28 5.43
N GLU A 304 11.27 -6.04 5.15
CA GLU A 304 10.09 -5.69 4.37
C GLU A 304 10.47 -4.66 3.29
N PRO A 305 9.67 -4.50 2.24
CA PRO A 305 9.83 -3.40 1.30
C PRO A 305 9.70 -2.04 2.00
N VAL A 306 10.43 -1.05 1.49
CA VAL A 306 10.22 0.35 1.85
C VAL A 306 8.76 0.76 1.63
N LYS A 307 8.30 1.71 2.45
CA LYS A 307 6.90 2.16 2.48
C LYS A 307 6.67 3.35 1.56
N GLU A 308 5.41 3.52 1.20
CA GLU A 308 4.92 4.60 0.33
C GLU A 308 5.71 4.67 -0.99
N TYR A 309 5.83 5.87 -1.56
CA TYR A 309 6.59 6.16 -2.77
C TYR A 309 8.11 6.11 -2.59
N THR A 310 8.63 5.62 -1.46
CA THR A 310 10.08 5.49 -1.24
C THR A 310 10.70 4.51 -2.22
N ARG A 311 9.95 3.48 -2.62
CA ARG A 311 10.41 2.49 -3.59
C ARG A 311 10.83 3.18 -4.89
N GLU A 312 9.97 4.02 -5.44
CA GLU A 312 10.26 4.79 -6.65
C GLU A 312 11.47 5.72 -6.47
N ARG A 313 11.48 6.52 -5.40
CA ARG A 313 12.56 7.51 -5.13
C ARG A 313 13.95 6.90 -4.95
N THR A 314 14.02 5.61 -4.57
CA THR A 314 15.27 4.90 -4.27
C THR A 314 15.59 3.82 -5.30
N ALA A 315 14.81 3.72 -6.38
CA ALA A 315 15.09 2.78 -7.45
C ALA A 315 16.45 3.12 -8.11
N PRO A 316 17.27 2.11 -8.43
CA PRO A 316 18.60 2.33 -9.04
C PRO A 316 18.52 2.89 -10.46
N ALA A 317 17.36 2.76 -11.11
CA ALA A 317 17.02 3.36 -12.39
C ALA A 317 15.54 3.74 -12.35
N GLU A 318 15.13 4.68 -13.23
CA GLU A 318 13.74 5.11 -13.34
C GLU A 318 12.83 3.88 -13.59
N PRO A 319 11.90 3.57 -12.68
CA PRO A 319 11.06 2.39 -12.81
C PRO A 319 10.03 2.57 -13.91
N THR A 320 9.70 1.47 -14.58
CA THR A 320 8.71 1.44 -15.65
C THR A 320 7.84 0.19 -15.54
N SER A 321 6.75 0.14 -16.31
CA SER A 321 5.93 -1.06 -16.50
C SER A 321 6.70 -2.27 -17.07
N ALA A 322 7.91 -2.06 -17.60
CA ALA A 322 8.80 -3.12 -18.05
C ALA A 322 9.85 -3.54 -17.00
N THR A 323 9.90 -2.87 -15.85
CA THR A 323 10.85 -3.19 -14.78
C THR A 323 10.60 -4.61 -14.26
N PRO A 324 11.60 -5.50 -14.25
CA PRO A 324 11.43 -6.85 -13.73
C PRO A 324 11.12 -6.86 -12.23
N MET A 325 10.00 -7.49 -11.84
CA MET A 325 9.62 -7.70 -10.44
C MET A 325 10.22 -9.02 -9.91
N ASN A 326 11.56 -9.10 -9.88
CA ASN A 326 12.30 -10.32 -9.57
C ASN A 326 13.42 -10.16 -8.54
N ARG A 327 13.38 -9.10 -7.72
CA ARG A 327 14.35 -8.83 -6.64
C ARG A 327 13.82 -9.28 -5.29
N LEU A 328 14.65 -9.23 -4.23
CA LEU A 328 14.19 -9.61 -2.88
C LEU A 328 13.04 -8.72 -2.41
N VAL A 329 13.05 -7.41 -2.73
CA VAL A 329 11.93 -6.48 -2.45
C VAL A 329 10.62 -6.90 -3.11
N ASP A 330 10.67 -7.69 -4.19
CA ASP A 330 9.49 -8.29 -4.84
C ASP A 330 9.11 -9.65 -4.23
N ALA A 331 10.01 -10.33 -3.55
CA ALA A 331 9.74 -11.64 -2.99
C ALA A 331 9.09 -11.54 -1.59
N VAL A 332 9.54 -10.58 -0.78
CA VAL A 332 9.10 -10.45 0.61
C VAL A 332 7.68 -9.88 0.71
N PRO A 333 6.89 -10.27 1.73
CA PRO A 333 5.59 -9.67 1.97
C PRO A 333 5.72 -8.20 2.38
N LEU A 334 4.64 -7.43 2.22
CA LEU A 334 4.62 -6.02 2.65
C LEU A 334 4.67 -5.86 4.18
N GLU A 335 4.34 -6.92 4.93
CA GLU A 335 4.48 -7.04 6.37
C GLU A 335 5.04 -8.44 6.72
N SER A 336 6.11 -8.49 7.52
CA SER A 336 6.74 -9.75 7.93
C SER A 336 6.20 -10.26 9.27
N ASP A 337 5.50 -11.40 9.23
CA ASP A 337 5.06 -12.09 10.45
C ASP A 337 6.20 -12.48 11.37
N ALA A 338 7.34 -12.92 10.81
CA ALA A 338 8.49 -13.36 11.59
C ALA A 338 9.15 -12.20 12.33
N ALA A 339 9.30 -11.04 11.68
CA ALA A 339 9.88 -9.86 12.30
C ALA A 339 8.91 -9.22 13.31
N ARG A 340 7.60 -9.19 13.01
CA ARG A 340 6.56 -8.74 13.96
C ARG A 340 6.55 -9.59 15.22
N ARG A 341 6.51 -10.92 15.10
CA ARG A 341 6.54 -11.85 16.24
C ARG A 341 7.83 -11.75 17.06
N PHE A 342 8.96 -11.47 16.43
CA PHE A 342 10.20 -11.16 17.16
C PHE A 342 10.04 -9.91 18.01
N GLY A 343 9.43 -8.84 17.47
CA GLY A 343 9.11 -7.63 18.25
C GLY A 343 8.18 -7.90 19.42
N GLU A 344 7.12 -8.68 19.21
CA GLU A 344 6.19 -9.12 20.27
C GLU A 344 6.90 -9.93 21.36
N LEU A 345 7.82 -10.82 20.98
CA LEU A 345 8.62 -11.62 21.91
C LEU A 345 9.57 -10.77 22.76
N VAL A 346 10.19 -9.74 22.16
CA VAL A 346 10.98 -8.75 22.89
C VAL A 346 10.11 -7.99 23.89
N ASP A 347 8.93 -7.53 23.48
CA ASP A 347 8.02 -6.79 24.36
C ASP A 347 7.51 -7.66 25.52
N GLN A 348 7.23 -8.94 25.26
CA GLN A 348 6.91 -9.92 26.30
C GLN A 348 8.06 -10.09 27.29
N PHE A 349 9.28 -10.31 26.80
CA PHE A 349 10.46 -10.46 27.64
C PHE A 349 10.68 -9.22 28.53
N LEU A 350 10.63 -8.01 27.96
CA LEU A 350 10.83 -6.76 28.70
C LEU A 350 9.72 -6.48 29.71
N SER A 351 8.46 -6.75 29.36
CA SER A 351 7.32 -6.56 30.27
C SER A 351 7.34 -7.53 31.46
N SER A 352 7.99 -8.68 31.32
CA SER A 352 8.27 -9.62 32.43
C SER A 352 9.44 -9.18 33.33
N SER A 353 9.94 -7.95 33.20
CA SER A 353 11.18 -7.48 33.82
C SER A 353 12.38 -8.36 33.49
N CYS A 354 12.43 -8.88 32.25
CA CYS A 354 13.43 -9.83 31.77
C CYS A 354 13.51 -11.15 32.56
N ARG A 355 12.39 -11.65 33.10
CA ARG A 355 12.34 -12.90 33.88
C ARG A 355 11.71 -14.08 33.16
N ASP A 356 11.13 -13.86 31.98
CA ASP A 356 10.58 -14.92 31.17
C ASP A 356 11.68 -15.69 30.42
N ALA A 357 12.18 -16.75 31.05
CA ALA A 357 13.22 -17.63 30.51
C ALA A 357 12.82 -18.29 29.17
N ALA A 358 11.52 -18.50 28.92
CA ALA A 358 11.06 -19.07 27.66
C ALA A 358 11.22 -18.07 26.52
N SER A 359 10.91 -16.79 26.76
CA SER A 359 11.14 -15.72 25.80
C SER A 359 12.64 -15.49 25.57
N GLU A 360 13.44 -15.46 26.65
CA GLU A 360 14.90 -15.32 26.56
C GLU A 360 15.54 -16.41 25.70
N ALA A 361 15.17 -17.68 25.93
CA ALA A 361 15.69 -18.81 25.16
C ALA A 361 15.32 -18.72 23.67
N GLN A 362 14.08 -18.36 23.35
CA GLN A 362 13.62 -18.18 21.97
C GLN A 362 14.35 -17.03 21.27
N LEU A 363 14.52 -15.90 21.95
CA LEU A 363 15.31 -14.77 21.45
C LEU A 363 16.76 -15.21 21.19
N GLY A 364 17.38 -15.93 22.14
CA GLY A 364 18.75 -16.42 22.00
C GLY A 364 18.96 -17.30 20.76
N VAL A 365 18.00 -18.21 20.47
CA VAL A 365 18.04 -19.05 19.26
C VAL A 365 17.94 -18.21 17.98
N GLN A 366 16.96 -17.30 17.90
CA GLN A 366 16.74 -16.49 16.71
C GLN A 366 17.91 -15.52 16.44
N LEU A 367 18.40 -14.85 17.48
CA LEU A 367 19.53 -13.92 17.38
C LEU A 367 20.84 -14.62 17.02
N THR A 368 21.05 -15.85 17.51
CA THR A 368 22.18 -16.70 17.10
C THR A 368 22.09 -17.04 15.61
N ALA A 369 20.91 -17.44 15.14
CA ALA A 369 20.70 -17.71 13.72
C ALA A 369 20.99 -16.47 12.86
N TRP A 370 20.59 -15.26 13.31
CA TRP A 370 20.90 -14.00 12.63
C TRP A 370 22.39 -13.68 12.61
N ARG A 371 23.07 -13.77 13.76
CA ARG A 371 24.52 -13.57 13.88
C ARG A 371 25.28 -14.45 12.88
N ASP A 372 24.92 -15.72 12.81
CA ASP A 372 25.65 -16.70 11.99
C ASP A 372 25.22 -16.69 10.51
N ASN A 373 24.11 -15.99 10.18
CA ASN A 373 23.50 -15.99 8.85
C ASN A 373 24.45 -15.47 7.76
N ASP A 374 25.17 -14.39 8.05
CA ASP A 374 25.96 -13.68 7.04
C ASP A 374 27.08 -14.55 6.47
N ALA A 375 27.80 -15.27 7.33
CA ALA A 375 28.86 -16.18 6.91
C ALA A 375 28.38 -17.24 5.91
N ILE A 376 27.10 -17.62 5.98
CA ILE A 376 26.47 -18.58 5.08
C ILE A 376 25.98 -17.90 3.80
N LEU A 377 25.45 -16.67 3.86
CA LEU A 377 24.89 -15.98 2.70
C LEU A 377 25.97 -15.37 1.78
N GLN A 378 27.08 -14.88 2.35
CA GLN A 378 28.11 -14.16 1.58
C GLN A 378 28.68 -14.99 0.40
N PRO A 379 28.99 -16.29 0.52
CA PRO A 379 29.40 -17.10 -0.63
C PRO A 379 28.37 -17.15 -1.76
N LEU A 380 27.07 -17.15 -1.43
CA LEU A 380 26.00 -17.08 -2.44
C LEU A 380 25.94 -15.69 -3.08
N ALA A 381 26.06 -14.63 -2.28
CA ALA A 381 26.09 -13.25 -2.75
C ALA A 381 27.27 -12.97 -3.72
N GLN A 382 28.40 -13.65 -3.54
CA GLN A 382 29.56 -13.51 -4.44
C GLN A 382 29.30 -14.07 -5.84
N ARG A 383 28.41 -15.07 -5.99
CA ARG A 383 28.15 -15.77 -7.26
C ARG A 383 26.77 -15.55 -7.85
N SER A 384 25.84 -14.95 -7.09
CA SER A 384 24.50 -14.56 -7.58
C SER A 384 24.37 -13.04 -7.55
N PHE A 385 24.20 -12.43 -8.72
CA PHE A 385 23.99 -10.98 -8.82
C PHE A 385 22.70 -10.51 -8.13
N LEU A 386 21.69 -11.39 -8.04
CA LEU A 386 20.43 -11.13 -7.36
C LEU A 386 20.61 -11.11 -5.83
N VAL A 387 21.42 -12.03 -5.29
CA VAL A 387 21.70 -12.09 -3.85
C VAL A 387 22.75 -11.05 -3.44
N LYS A 388 23.67 -10.69 -4.35
CA LYS A 388 24.65 -9.62 -4.12
C LYS A 388 24.00 -8.30 -3.71
N GLU A 389 22.84 -7.99 -4.27
CA GLU A 389 22.08 -6.77 -3.99
C GLU A 389 21.76 -6.61 -2.50
N VAL A 390 21.57 -7.72 -1.79
CA VAL A 390 21.15 -7.76 -0.38
C VAL A 390 22.26 -8.21 0.57
N ALA A 391 23.50 -8.30 0.09
CA ALA A 391 24.65 -8.70 0.91
C ALA A 391 24.88 -7.76 2.10
N ALA A 392 24.63 -6.46 1.93
CA ALA A 392 24.74 -5.48 3.02
C ALA A 392 23.60 -5.64 4.05
N ASN A 393 22.39 -6.02 3.63
CA ASN A 393 21.30 -6.32 4.55
C ASN A 393 21.62 -7.55 5.42
N SER A 394 22.31 -8.54 4.86
CA SER A 394 22.77 -9.73 5.60
C SER A 394 23.82 -9.38 6.67
N GLN A 395 24.76 -8.50 6.35
CA GLN A 395 25.74 -7.98 7.31
C GLN A 395 25.06 -7.24 8.45
N ASP A 396 24.07 -6.40 8.13
CA ASP A 396 23.28 -5.69 9.14
C ASP A 396 22.53 -6.66 10.05
N LEU A 397 21.91 -7.71 9.49
CA LEU A 397 21.19 -8.72 10.27
C LEU A 397 22.12 -9.46 11.24
N SER A 398 23.32 -9.82 10.78
CA SER A 398 24.33 -10.46 11.63
C SER A 398 24.85 -9.56 12.74
N ALA A 399 25.13 -8.29 12.42
CA ALA A 399 25.55 -7.32 13.42
C ALA A 399 24.43 -7.00 14.43
N LEU A 400 23.18 -6.96 13.97
CA LEU A 400 22.00 -6.81 14.84
C LEU A 400 21.85 -8.01 15.78
N GLY A 401 22.01 -9.24 15.27
CA GLY A 401 22.04 -10.45 16.09
C GLY A 401 23.15 -10.42 17.15
N THR A 402 24.35 -9.98 16.77
CA THR A 402 25.51 -9.83 17.67
C THR A 402 25.23 -8.83 18.80
N ALA A 403 24.72 -7.64 18.46
CA ALA A 403 24.43 -6.59 19.43
C ALA A 403 23.34 -7.01 20.42
N ALA A 404 22.28 -7.67 19.91
CA ALA A 404 21.18 -8.15 20.74
C ALA A 404 21.61 -9.29 21.68
N LEU A 405 22.45 -10.22 21.23
CA LEU A 405 23.00 -11.28 22.09
C LEU A 405 23.87 -10.70 23.22
N ALA A 406 24.67 -9.68 22.92
CA ALA A 406 25.44 -8.98 23.95
C ALA A 406 24.53 -8.25 24.97
N ALA A 407 23.41 -7.68 24.51
CA ALA A 407 22.40 -7.10 25.39
C ALA A 407 21.75 -8.16 26.30
N LEU A 408 21.35 -9.31 25.75
CA LEU A 408 20.77 -10.41 26.53
C LEU A 408 21.77 -10.96 27.55
N ASP A 409 23.04 -11.14 27.18
CA ASP A 409 24.09 -11.61 28.10
C ASP A 409 24.32 -10.63 29.27
N ALA A 410 24.34 -9.32 28.99
CA ALA A 410 24.45 -8.30 30.03
C ALA A 410 23.25 -8.32 31.00
N ILE A 411 22.04 -8.48 30.47
CA ILE A 411 20.80 -8.63 31.24
C ILE A 411 20.86 -9.87 32.11
N ALA A 412 21.18 -11.04 31.54
CA ALA A 412 21.23 -12.33 32.24
C ALA A 412 22.26 -12.33 33.39
N LYS A 413 23.39 -11.63 33.20
CA LYS A 413 24.43 -11.47 34.24
C LYS A 413 24.09 -10.43 35.31
N GLY A 414 23.03 -9.65 35.12
CA GLY A 414 22.72 -8.49 35.98
C GLY A 414 23.82 -7.43 35.96
N GLN A 415 24.64 -7.39 34.91
CA GLN A 415 25.76 -6.47 34.75
C GLN A 415 25.39 -5.44 33.68
N PRO A 416 25.09 -4.18 34.08
CA PRO A 416 24.72 -3.15 33.11
C PRO A 416 25.80 -2.97 32.05
N ALA A 417 25.39 -2.95 30.79
CA ALA A 417 26.29 -2.67 29.69
C ALA A 417 26.84 -1.24 29.80
N PRO A 418 28.11 -0.98 29.45
CA PRO A 418 28.68 0.37 29.52
C PRO A 418 27.93 1.37 28.64
N ASP A 419 27.77 2.61 29.10
CA ASP A 419 27.09 3.67 28.32
C ASP A 419 27.78 3.95 26.97
N THR A 420 29.10 3.80 26.92
CA THR A 420 29.88 3.93 25.67
C THR A 420 29.53 2.84 24.67
N TRP A 421 29.35 1.59 25.13
CA TRP A 421 28.89 0.49 24.30
C TRP A 421 27.46 0.75 23.80
N LYS A 422 26.56 1.15 24.70
CA LYS A 422 25.18 1.50 24.34
C LYS A 422 25.15 2.57 23.24
N ALA A 423 25.87 3.67 23.42
CA ALA A 423 25.93 4.75 22.45
C ALA A 423 26.45 4.28 21.08
N GLN A 424 27.48 3.42 21.07
CA GLN A 424 28.01 2.83 19.84
C GLN A 424 27.00 1.92 19.13
N GLN A 425 26.29 1.06 19.87
CA GLN A 425 25.28 0.17 19.28
C GLN A 425 24.09 0.95 18.73
N LEU A 426 23.61 1.96 19.46
CA LEU A 426 22.51 2.81 19.00
C LEU A 426 22.89 3.59 17.73
N ALA A 427 24.11 4.15 17.66
CA ALA A 427 24.59 4.82 16.45
C ALA A 427 24.68 3.88 15.24
N THR A 428 25.05 2.62 15.48
CA THR A 428 25.10 1.58 14.44
C THR A 428 23.69 1.19 13.97
N LEU A 429 22.75 1.00 14.91
CA LEU A 429 21.34 0.71 14.61
C LEU A 429 20.67 1.81 13.79
N GLU A 430 20.97 3.08 14.04
CA GLU A 430 20.45 4.17 13.21
C GLU A 430 20.88 4.08 11.74
N GLN A 431 22.05 3.50 11.45
CA GLN A 431 22.44 3.21 10.06
C GLN A 431 21.70 1.99 9.51
N MET A 432 21.46 0.96 10.32
CA MET A 432 20.73 -0.26 9.92
C MET A 432 19.25 -0.02 9.65
N LYS A 433 18.65 1.00 10.29
CA LYS A 433 17.27 1.42 10.04
C LYS A 433 17.10 2.10 8.67
N LYS A 434 18.18 2.59 8.07
CA LYS A 434 18.11 3.20 6.73
C LYS A 434 17.87 2.11 5.69
N PRO A 435 17.04 2.37 4.67
CA PRO A 435 16.81 1.39 3.63
C PRO A 435 18.08 0.98 2.89
N LYS A 436 18.21 -0.31 2.61
CA LYS A 436 19.23 -0.88 1.71
C LYS A 436 18.54 -1.84 0.75
N ALA A 437 18.86 -1.75 -0.54
CA ALA A 437 18.18 -2.52 -1.59
C ALA A 437 16.63 -2.38 -1.55
N GLN A 438 16.14 -1.18 -1.26
CA GLN A 438 14.70 -0.88 -1.10
C GLN A 438 14.01 -1.74 -0.01
N LEU A 439 14.78 -2.23 0.96
CA LEU A 439 14.31 -3.04 2.09
C LEU A 439 14.59 -2.34 3.42
N LEU A 440 13.69 -2.54 4.38
CA LEU A 440 13.77 -2.08 5.76
C LEU A 440 14.16 -3.25 6.68
N MET A 441 15.09 -3.02 7.60
CA MET A 441 15.46 -3.98 8.65
C MET A 441 14.45 -3.91 9.81
N ILE A 442 13.43 -4.75 9.79
CA ILE A 442 12.28 -4.65 10.68
C ILE A 442 12.59 -4.97 12.16
N PRO A 443 13.48 -5.91 12.50
CA PRO A 443 13.86 -6.17 13.89
C PRO A 443 14.62 -5.03 14.59
N ALA A 444 15.14 -4.04 13.87
CA ALA A 444 16.05 -3.03 14.43
C ALA A 444 15.44 -2.23 15.61
N PRO A 445 14.17 -1.76 15.57
CA PRO A 445 13.54 -1.11 16.71
C PRO A 445 13.36 -2.02 17.93
N ALA A 446 13.11 -3.32 17.74
CA ALA A 446 13.01 -4.27 18.85
C ALA A 446 14.37 -4.53 19.49
N VAL A 447 15.44 -4.65 18.69
CA VAL A 447 16.80 -4.77 19.21
C VAL A 447 17.26 -3.52 19.95
N GLN A 448 16.85 -2.33 19.50
CA GLN A 448 17.08 -1.10 20.25
C GLN A 448 16.53 -1.19 21.68
N LYS A 449 15.29 -1.69 21.85
CA LYS A 449 14.69 -1.86 23.19
C LYS A 449 15.53 -2.78 24.08
N LEU A 450 16.07 -3.88 23.54
CA LEU A 450 16.97 -4.78 24.27
C LEU A 450 18.26 -4.09 24.71
N ILE A 451 18.91 -3.35 23.80
CA ILE A 451 20.14 -2.58 24.10
C ILE A 451 19.88 -1.51 25.17
N GLU A 452 18.74 -0.83 25.10
CA GLU A 452 18.33 0.15 26.10
C GLU A 452 18.05 -0.50 27.46
N ALA A 453 17.42 -1.67 27.48
CA ALA A 453 17.14 -2.43 28.70
C ALA A 453 18.39 -3.04 29.35
N ALA A 454 19.42 -3.35 28.57
CA ALA A 454 20.72 -3.81 29.08
C ALA A 454 21.53 -2.70 29.78
N ALA A 455 21.16 -1.43 29.60
CA ALA A 455 21.78 -0.30 30.27
C ALA A 455 21.23 -0.10 31.70
N GLY A 456 22.02 0.53 32.57
CA GLY A 456 21.65 0.75 33.96
C GLY A 456 20.33 1.53 34.11
N GLY A 457 19.43 1.05 34.99
CA GLY A 457 18.14 1.70 35.27
C GLY A 457 16.98 1.37 34.32
N GLY A 458 17.13 0.38 33.42
CA GLY A 458 16.07 -0.09 32.54
C GLY A 458 15.00 -0.99 33.22
N PRO A 459 13.97 -1.46 32.49
CA PRO A 459 12.90 -2.33 33.01
C PRO A 459 13.39 -3.65 33.60
N CYS A 460 14.65 -4.01 33.33
CA CYS A 460 15.30 -5.22 33.79
C CYS A 460 16.27 -4.97 34.96
N SER A 461 16.37 -3.72 35.44
CA SER A 461 17.14 -3.35 36.63
C SER A 461 16.45 -3.88 37.89
N GLY A 462 17.12 -4.78 38.61
CA GLY A 462 16.55 -5.50 39.76
C GLY A 462 16.21 -6.98 39.50
N SER A 463 16.54 -7.51 38.32
CA SER A 463 16.70 -8.95 38.10
C SER A 463 17.98 -9.43 38.82
N LYS A 464 17.91 -9.65 40.13
CA LYS A 464 18.86 -10.58 40.77
C LYS A 464 18.41 -12.00 40.42
N PRO A 465 19.35 -12.94 40.18
CA PRO A 465 19.02 -14.34 39.98
C PRO A 465 18.23 -14.93 41.16
#